data_AF-A0A951QJ05-F1
#
_entry.id   AF-A0A951QJ05-F1
#
_cell.length_a   1.000
_cell.length_b   1.000
_cell.length_c   1.000
_cell.angle_alpha   90.00
_cell.angle_beta   90.00
_cell.angle_gamma   90.00
#
_symmetry.space_group_name_H-M   'P 1'
#
loop_
_entity.id
_entity.type
_entity.pdbx_description
1 polymer ?
#
loop_
_entity_poly.entity_id
_entity_poly.type
_entity_poly.pdbx_seq_one_letter_code
_entity_poly.pdbx_strand_id
1 'polypeptide(L)' 'MGEKQNVSGPRIRQARLQHGLDQVELAAALNVDYGVKLEQSDISEIERQVRSVKDYELDAISKVLDIDPIWLLRGDS' A
#
# COMPACT_ATOMS: atom_id res chain seq x y z
N MET A 1 -20.84 10.18 0.70
CA MET A 1 -19.73 9.50 -0.02
C MET A 1 -18.54 10.43 0.12
N GLY A 2 -17.56 10.10 0.95
CA GLY A 2 -16.39 10.99 1.17
C GLY A 2 -15.48 11.00 -0.05
N GLU A 3 -14.68 12.05 -0.20
CA GLU A 3 -13.61 12.09 -1.20
C GLU A 3 -12.59 10.97 -0.93
N LYS A 4 -12.11 10.34 -2.00
CA LYS A 4 -11.08 9.31 -1.93
C LYS A 4 -9.73 9.96 -1.73
N GLN A 5 -9.04 9.62 -0.65
CA GLN A 5 -7.78 10.26 -0.26
C GLN A 5 -6.55 9.71 -1.01
N ASN A 6 -6.69 8.58 -1.71
CA ASN A 6 -5.65 8.02 -2.57
C ASN A 6 -6.27 7.25 -3.75
N VAL A 7 -5.45 6.92 -4.76
CA VAL A 7 -5.84 6.09 -5.91
C VAL A 7 -5.28 4.66 -5.85
N SER A 8 -4.25 4.43 -5.04
CA SER A 8 -3.47 3.18 -5.02
C SER A 8 -4.03 2.11 -4.08
N GLY A 9 -4.83 2.49 -3.08
CA GLY A 9 -5.35 1.62 -2.02
C GLY A 9 -5.94 0.29 -2.51
N PRO A 10 -6.89 0.29 -3.46
CA PRO A 10 -7.47 -0.94 -3.98
C PRO A 10 -6.44 -1.88 -4.63
N ARG A 11 -5.43 -1.33 -5.30
CA ARG A 11 -4.35 -2.10 -5.95
C ARG A 11 -3.32 -2.60 -4.95
N ILE A 12 -2.99 -1.80 -3.94
CA ILE A 12 -2.14 -2.23 -2.81
C ILE A 12 -2.79 -3.43 -2.12
N ARG A 13 -4.11 -3.37 -1.86
CA ARG A 13 -4.85 -4.52 -1.31
C ARG A 13 -4.76 -5.75 -2.20
N GLN A 14 -4.98 -5.57 -3.50
CA GLN A 14 -4.92 -6.67 -4.47
C GLN A 14 -3.55 -7.33 -4.47
N ALA A 15 -2.47 -6.56 -4.64
CA ALA A 15 -1.11 -7.07 -4.64
C ALA A 15 -0.73 -7.71 -3.30
N ARG A 16 -1.07 -7.08 -2.17
CA ARG A 16 -0.83 -7.66 -0.83
C ARG A 16 -1.45 -9.05 -0.68
N LEU A 17 -2.72 -9.21 -1.08
CA LEU A 17 -3.41 -10.49 -1.01
C LEU A 17 -2.83 -11.54 -1.98
N GLN A 18 -2.34 -11.12 -3.16
CA GLN A 18 -1.64 -12.01 -4.10
C GLN A 18 -0.31 -12.52 -3.52
N HIS A 19 0.35 -11.72 -2.68
CA HIS A 19 1.55 -12.12 -1.93
C HIS A 19 1.25 -12.94 -0.68
N GLY A 20 -0.02 -13.20 -0.37
CA GLY A 20 -0.43 -13.95 0.82
C GLY A 20 -0.20 -13.21 2.14
N LEU A 21 0.06 -11.90 2.09
CA LEU A 21 0.34 -11.09 3.28
C LEU A 21 -0.97 -10.59 3.90
N ASP A 22 -1.07 -10.62 5.22
CA ASP A 22 -2.02 -9.79 5.95
C ASP A 22 -1.53 -8.33 6.09
N GLN A 23 -2.37 -7.46 6.64
CA GLN A 23 -2.04 -6.04 6.78
C GLN A 23 -0.94 -5.77 7.82
N VAL A 24 -0.82 -6.61 8.85
CA VAL A 24 0.25 -6.54 9.86
C VAL A 24 1.58 -6.94 9.24
N GLU A 25 1.58 -7.98 8.41
CA GLU A 25 2.77 -8.47 7.71
C GLU A 25 3.30 -7.44 6.71
N LEU A 26 2.44 -6.79 5.93
CA LEU A 26 2.86 -5.69 5.06
C LEU A 26 3.46 -4.52 5.87
N ALA A 27 2.81 -4.12 6.96
CA ALA A 27 3.30 -3.07 7.85
C ALA A 27 4.68 -3.43 8.46
N ALA A 28 4.85 -4.68 8.88
CA ALA A 28 6.11 -5.18 9.42
C ALA A 28 7.23 -5.16 8.36
N ALA A 29 6.97 -5.66 7.15
CA ALA A 29 7.94 -5.66 6.05
C ALA A 29 8.39 -4.23 5.67
N LEU A 30 7.44 -3.29 5.56
CA LEU A 30 7.75 -1.88 5.29
C LEU A 30 8.68 -1.25 6.33
N ASN A 31 8.47 -1.58 7.61
CA ASN A 31 9.30 -1.08 8.68
C ASN A 31 10.69 -1.75 8.70
N VAL A 32 10.76 -3.08 8.56
CA VAL A 32 12.02 -3.83 8.63
C VAL A 32 12.91 -3.54 7.44
N ASP A 33 12.36 -3.54 6.22
CA ASP A 33 13.15 -3.49 4.99
C ASP A 33 13.45 -2.05 4.55
N TYR A 34 12.55 -1.11 4.84
CA TYR A 34 12.61 0.26 4.32
C TYR A 34 12.50 1.35 5.40
N GLY A 35 12.35 0.98 6.68
CA GLY A 35 12.19 1.95 7.78
C GLY A 35 10.89 2.75 7.73
N VAL A 36 9.92 2.34 6.92
CA VAL A 36 8.62 3.00 6.77
C VAL A 36 7.69 2.52 7.87
N LYS A 37 7.42 3.40 8.84
CA LYS A 37 6.57 3.12 9.99
C LYS A 37 5.09 3.32 9.64
N LEU A 38 4.42 2.23 9.29
CA LEU A 38 2.97 2.14 9.18
C LEU A 38 2.48 1.06 10.14
N GLU A 39 1.29 1.27 10.70
CA GLU A 39 0.57 0.27 11.49
C GLU A 39 -0.45 -0.47 10.62
N GLN A 40 -1.02 -1.56 11.13
CA GLN A 40 -2.10 -2.28 10.45
C GLN A 40 -3.32 -1.38 10.13
N SER A 41 -3.64 -0.45 11.05
CA SER A 41 -4.68 0.56 10.88
C SER A 41 -4.41 1.45 9.68
N ASP A 42 -3.17 1.92 9.54
CA ASP A 42 -2.73 2.73 8.40
C ASP A 42 -2.89 1.99 7.07
N ILE A 43 -2.47 0.73 7.01
CA ILE A 43 -2.64 -0.11 5.81
C ILE A 43 -4.14 -0.26 5.49
N SER A 44 -4.97 -0.54 6.50
CA SER A 44 -6.43 -0.64 6.33
C SER A 44 -7.05 0.65 5.81
N GLU A 45 -6.61 1.81 6.31
CA GLU A 45 -7.06 3.12 5.88
C GLU A 45 -6.64 3.45 4.44
N ILE A 46 -5.40 3.10 4.08
CA ILE A 46 -4.88 3.21 2.72
C ILE A 46 -5.74 2.38 1.76
N GLU A 47 -5.98 1.10 2.07
CA GLU A 47 -6.77 0.20 1.23
C GLU A 47 -8.22 0.64 1.06
N ARG A 48 -8.79 1.27 2.09
CA ARG A 48 -10.15 1.83 2.09
C ARG A 48 -10.22 3.24 1.49
N GLN A 49 -9.10 3.79 1.03
CA GLN A 49 -8.99 5.12 0.45
C GLN A 49 -9.40 6.26 1.40
N VAL A 50 -9.28 6.05 2.71
CA VAL A 50 -9.60 7.08 3.74
C VAL A 50 -8.36 7.87 4.20
N ARG A 51 -7.16 7.38 3.87
CA ARG A 51 -5.88 8.05 4.13
C ARG A 51 -5.10 8.24 2.83
N SER A 52 -4.38 9.36 2.70
CA SER A 52 -3.43 9.58 1.59
C SER A 52 -2.15 8.77 1.75
N VAL A 53 -1.56 8.36 0.62
CA VAL A 53 -0.27 7.64 0.57
C VAL A 53 0.80 8.63 0.15
N LYS A 54 1.88 8.74 0.94
CA LYS A 54 3.02 9.58 0.56
C LYS A 54 3.87 8.88 -0.50
N ASP A 55 4.66 9.63 -1.25
CA ASP A 55 5.50 9.10 -2.33
C ASP A 55 6.48 8.02 -1.85
N TYR A 56 7.18 8.26 -0.74
CA TYR A 56 8.11 7.30 -0.15
C TYR A 56 7.41 6.05 0.43
N GLU A 57 6.14 6.19 0.86
CA GLU A 57 5.34 5.04 1.31
C GLU A 57 4.94 4.19 0.10
N LEU A 58 4.52 4.83 -0.99
CA LEU A 58 4.18 4.16 -2.24
C LEU A 58 5.37 3.41 -2.85
N ASP A 59 6.55 4.04 -2.87
CA ASP A 59 7.81 3.43 -3.34
C ASP A 59 8.24 2.25 -2.47
N ALA A 60 8.12 2.35 -1.15
CA ALA A 60 8.41 1.22 -0.26
C ALA A 60 7.41 0.06 -0.46
N ILE A 61 6.11 0.37 -0.60
CA ILE A 61 5.08 -0.63 -0.88
C ILE A 61 5.33 -1.33 -2.20
N SER A 62 5.70 -0.60 -3.25
CA SER A 62 5.99 -1.18 -4.56
C SER A 62 7.17 -2.14 -4.49
N LYS A 63 8.20 -1.82 -3.70
CA LYS A 63 9.37 -2.69 -3.50
C LYS A 63 9.07 -3.92 -2.63
N VAL A 64 8.31 -3.78 -1.54
CA VAL A 64 7.90 -4.94 -0.70
C VAL A 64 7.06 -5.92 -1.51
N LEU A 65 6.16 -5.41 -2.33
CA LEU A 65 5.25 -6.22 -3.14
C LEU A 65 5.84 -6.63 -4.49
N ASP A 66 7.07 -6.23 -4.83
CA ASP A 66 7.69 -6.50 -6.14
C ASP A 66 6.78 -6.10 -7.33
N ILE A 67 6.15 -4.92 -7.24
CA ILE A 67 5.23 -4.36 -8.23
C ILE A 67 5.76 -3.02 -8.75
N ASP A 68 5.51 -2.70 -10.03
CA ASP A 68 5.78 -1.37 -10.57
C ASP A 68 4.91 -0.29 -9.87
N PRO A 69 5.49 0.78 -9.31
CA PRO A 69 4.73 1.85 -8.65
C PRO A 69 3.71 2.54 -9.58
N ILE A 70 3.95 2.57 -10.90
CA ILE A 70 2.99 3.07 -11.89
C ILE A 70 1.77 2.17 -11.96
N TRP A 71 1.93 0.85 -11.84
CA TRP A 71 0.79 -0.07 -11.77
C TRP A 71 -0.06 0.21 -10.52
N LEU A 72 0.55 0.48 -9.37
CA LEU A 72 -0.21 0.87 -8.16
C LEU A 72 -1.04 2.14 -8.41
N LEU A 73 -0.53 3.09 -9.20
CA LEU A 73 -1.23 4.34 -9.52
C LEU A 73 -2.31 4.18 -10.60
N ARG A 74 -2.04 3.40 -11.66
CA ARG A 74 -2.83 3.40 -12.91
C ARG A 74 -3.46 2.04 -13.25
N GLY A 75 -2.91 0.94 -12.76
CA GLY A 75 -3.32 -0.41 -13.11
C GLY A 75 -2.85 -0.81 -14.50
N ASP A 76 -3.47 -1.82 -15.08
CA ASP A 76 -3.24 -2.22 -16.46
C ASP A 76 -3.85 -1.16 -17.38
N SER A 77 -3.04 -0.22 -17.87
CA SER A 77 -3.44 0.90 -18.73
C SER A 77 -2.37 1.18 -19.76
#